data_AF-A0A8X7ZF38-F1
#
_entry.id   AF-A0A8X7ZF38-F1
#
_cell.length_a   1.000
_cell.length_b   1.000
_cell.length_c   1.000
_cell.angle_alpha   90.00
_cell.angle_beta   90.00
_cell.angle_gamma   90.00
#
_symmetry.space_group_name_H-M   'P 1'
#
loop_
_entity.id
_entity.type
_entity.pdbx_description
1 polymer ?
#
loop_
_entity_poly.entity_id
_entity_poly.type
_entity_poly.pdbx_seq_one_letter_code
_entity_poly.pdbx_strand_id
1 'polypeptide(L)'
;MAKPNPLKHPLLKYFISILLVSLSYILGIYTSSNNSTSPPLHEQKQPLNCHQLNFSLPVLDFESHHTLSPPQEPLRNLQFFNFCPPNFTNYCPCHDPSRETDFTAERFFSRERHCPEPYEKPMCLVPRPAGYKRPFSWPKSRDYAWFKNLPFKELSEVKKTQNWVRLEGDLLVFPGGGTSFRKGVKGYVDEIKRFVPLKSGSIRTVLDVGCGVFSMGSRCLISFPLFSQCKWLDGLYLMEIDRVLRPGGYWIFSGPPINWKANYKGSEVGAQELEQEQARLEDLAVRLCWKKVAEKGAIAAWRKPNNHIHCIIKSRIWKSPRFCTNSDPDAGWYKKMEPCITPLLNVTDIHDISGGSLEKWSKRLNIAPPRTKSEGISGAAFEGDNQLWKRRNNLSIVYDRGLIGTYMNWCSILDILLEMHRILRPEGAVIIRDHVDIIVEVKGIAEKMKWNGRILHSENGAFHPEKILLIDTCC
;
A
#
# COMPACT_ATOMS: atom_id res chain seq x y z
N MET A 1 -46.34 6.37 -71.61
CA MET A 1 -46.13 5.14 -70.79
C MET A 1 -44.73 5.21 -70.18
N ALA A 2 -44.61 5.52 -68.89
CA ALA A 2 -43.32 5.61 -68.19
C ALA A 2 -43.03 4.30 -67.46
N LYS A 3 -41.86 3.69 -67.72
CA LYS A 3 -41.43 2.42 -67.11
C LYS A 3 -41.22 2.59 -65.59
N PRO A 4 -41.70 1.65 -64.75
CA PRO A 4 -41.55 1.74 -63.30
C PRO A 4 -40.08 1.56 -62.89
N ASN A 5 -39.61 2.46 -62.01
CA ASN A 5 -38.22 2.53 -61.56
C ASN A 5 -37.92 1.36 -60.59
N PRO A 6 -37.01 0.43 -60.93
CA PRO A 6 -36.81 -0.83 -60.19
C PRO A 6 -36.25 -0.63 -58.77
N LEU A 7 -35.72 0.55 -58.45
CA LEU A 7 -35.11 0.90 -57.16
C LEU A 7 -36.10 1.15 -56.00
N LYS A 8 -37.41 1.11 -56.25
CA LYS A 8 -38.44 1.24 -55.19
C LYS A 8 -38.86 -0.09 -54.55
N HIS A 9 -38.37 -1.23 -55.04
CA HIS A 9 -38.74 -2.53 -54.49
C HIS A 9 -37.99 -2.80 -53.17
N PRO A 10 -38.68 -3.00 -52.03
CA PRO A 10 -38.04 -3.11 -50.72
C PRO A 10 -37.10 -4.31 -50.61
N LEU A 11 -37.41 -5.41 -51.31
CA LEU A 11 -36.56 -6.60 -51.40
C LEU A 11 -35.22 -6.32 -52.11
N LEU A 12 -35.22 -5.45 -53.13
CA LEU A 12 -33.99 -5.09 -53.84
C LEU A 12 -33.07 -4.26 -52.96
N LYS A 13 -33.63 -3.36 -52.14
CA LYS A 13 -32.86 -2.60 -51.14
C LYS A 13 -32.26 -3.52 -50.08
N TYR A 14 -33.03 -4.48 -49.59
CA TYR A 14 -32.56 -5.45 -48.60
C TYR A 14 -31.42 -6.31 -49.15
N PHE A 15 -31.55 -6.76 -50.41
CA PHE A 15 -30.52 -7.52 -51.10
C PHE A 15 -29.24 -6.71 -51.28
N ILE A 16 -29.34 -5.44 -51.70
CA ILE A 16 -28.18 -4.54 -51.84
C ILE A 16 -27.50 -4.30 -50.47
N SER A 17 -28.26 -4.11 -49.39
CA SER A 17 -27.69 -3.94 -48.05
C SER A 17 -26.94 -5.18 -47.57
N ILE A 18 -27.48 -6.38 -47.77
CA ILE A 18 -26.78 -7.63 -47.42
C ILE A 18 -25.50 -7.78 -48.25
N LEU A 19 -25.57 -7.49 -49.55
CA LEU A 19 -24.41 -7.58 -50.45
C LEU A 19 -23.28 -6.64 -49.99
N LEU A 20 -23.60 -5.40 -49.62
CA LEU A 20 -22.63 -4.42 -49.15
C LEU A 20 -21.98 -4.83 -47.81
N VAL A 21 -22.76 -5.36 -46.87
CA VAL A 21 -22.23 -5.87 -45.58
C VAL A 21 -21.32 -7.08 -45.83
N SER A 22 -21.71 -7.99 -46.71
CA SER A 22 -20.90 -9.16 -47.07
C SER A 22 -19.57 -8.77 -47.72
N LEU A 23 -19.60 -7.80 -48.65
CA LEU A 23 -18.41 -7.26 -49.29
C LEU A 23 -17.48 -6.58 -48.30
N SER A 24 -18.02 -5.81 -47.34
CA SER A 24 -17.21 -5.15 -46.31
C SER A 24 -16.51 -6.15 -45.38
N TYR A 25 -17.18 -7.27 -45.07
CA TYR A 25 -16.60 -8.35 -44.27
C TYR A 25 -15.47 -9.09 -45.02
N ILE A 26 -15.67 -9.38 -46.31
CA ILE A 26 -14.64 -10.04 -47.14
C ILE A 26 -13.44 -9.11 -47.36
N LEU A 27 -13.66 -7.80 -47.59
CA LEU A 27 -12.60 -6.81 -47.68
C LEU A 27 -11.82 -6.70 -46.36
N GLY A 28 -12.51 -6.72 -45.21
CA GLY A 28 -11.86 -6.72 -43.89
C GLY A 28 -10.93 -7.92 -43.69
N ILE A 29 -11.39 -9.13 -44.06
CA ILE A 29 -10.57 -10.35 -44.00
C ILE A 29 -9.37 -10.25 -44.96
N TYR A 30 -9.57 -9.75 -46.18
CA TYR A 30 -8.49 -9.61 -47.16
C TYR A 30 -7.43 -8.58 -46.70
N THR A 31 -7.84 -7.45 -46.11
CA THR A 31 -6.91 -6.47 -45.55
C THR A 31 -6.17 -6.96 -44.31
N SER A 32 -6.80 -7.84 -43.51
CA SER A 32 -6.14 -8.46 -42.35
C SER A 32 -5.16 -9.57 -42.75
N SER A 33 -5.32 -10.17 -43.95
CA SER A 33 -4.47 -11.26 -44.43
C SER A 33 -3.16 -10.79 -45.06
N ASN A 34 -3.07 -9.54 -45.54
CA ASN A 34 -1.94 -9.08 -46.35
C ASN A 34 -0.92 -8.18 -45.62
N ASN A 35 -1.01 -8.00 -44.30
CA ASN A 35 -0.06 -7.16 -43.54
C ASN A 35 0.43 -7.80 -42.23
N SER A 36 0.90 -9.05 -42.30
CA SER A 36 1.71 -9.62 -41.22
C SER A 36 2.68 -10.69 -41.72
N THR A 37 3.64 -10.28 -42.55
CA THR A 37 4.94 -10.95 -42.64
C THR A 37 5.89 -10.32 -41.62
N SER A 38 5.79 -10.77 -40.37
CA SER A 38 6.90 -10.66 -39.42
C SER A 38 7.86 -11.84 -39.68
N PRO A 39 9.19 -11.62 -39.70
CA PRO A 39 10.15 -12.69 -39.95
C PRO A 39 10.11 -13.74 -38.81
N PRO A 40 10.43 -15.01 -39.09
CA PRO A 40 10.39 -16.04 -38.07
C PRO A 40 11.48 -15.78 -37.04
N LEU A 41 11.06 -15.44 -35.80
CA LEU A 41 11.94 -15.46 -34.65
C LEU A 41 12.29 -16.92 -34.37
N HIS A 42 13.54 -17.27 -34.66
CA HIS A 42 14.16 -18.49 -34.21
C HIS A 42 14.10 -18.51 -32.66
N GLU A 43 13.21 -19.32 -32.11
CA GLU A 43 13.08 -19.52 -30.67
C GLU A 43 14.28 -20.37 -30.21
N GLN A 44 15.40 -19.70 -29.94
CA GLN A 44 16.52 -20.32 -29.25
C GLN A 44 16.08 -20.53 -27.79
N LYS A 45 15.59 -21.73 -27.48
CA LYS A 45 15.50 -22.22 -26.10
C LYS A 45 16.90 -22.31 -25.51
N GLN A 46 17.42 -21.19 -25.03
CA GLN A 46 18.51 -21.21 -24.05
C GLN A 46 17.89 -21.26 -22.65
N PRO A 47 18.33 -22.20 -21.78
CA PRO A 47 18.01 -22.11 -20.37
C PRO A 47 18.63 -20.81 -19.85
N LEU A 48 17.81 -19.93 -19.29
CA LEU A 48 18.30 -18.71 -18.66
C LEU A 48 19.08 -19.14 -17.41
N ASN A 49 20.38 -19.37 -17.58
CA ASN A 49 21.30 -19.63 -16.49
C ASN A 49 21.50 -18.30 -15.77
N CYS A 50 20.90 -18.15 -14.59
CA CYS A 50 21.16 -17.03 -13.69
C CYS A 50 22.60 -17.12 -13.15
N HIS A 51 23.58 -16.79 -13.98
CA HIS A 51 24.92 -16.53 -13.50
C HIS A 51 24.89 -15.26 -12.65
N GLN A 52 25.50 -15.36 -11.47
CA GLN A 52 25.67 -14.30 -10.49
C GLN A 52 26.14 -13.00 -11.15
N LEU A 53 25.23 -12.05 -11.31
CA LEU A 53 25.61 -10.66 -11.57
C LEU A 53 26.14 -10.08 -10.25
N ASN A 54 27.47 -10.10 -10.10
CA ASN A 54 28.17 -9.35 -9.07
C ASN A 54 28.05 -7.85 -9.36
N PHE A 55 26.90 -7.27 -9.02
CA PHE A 55 26.79 -5.84 -8.82
C PHE A 55 27.30 -5.52 -7.41
N SER A 56 28.51 -4.98 -7.31
CA SER A 56 28.88 -4.17 -6.16
C SER A 56 28.12 -2.85 -6.26
N LEU A 57 26.89 -2.84 -5.75
CA LEU A 57 26.18 -1.59 -5.50
C LEU A 57 26.94 -0.82 -4.40
N PRO A 58 27.03 0.52 -4.48
CA PRO A 58 27.56 1.30 -3.38
C PRO A 58 26.79 0.96 -2.11
N VAL A 59 27.50 0.87 -0.99
CA VAL A 59 26.86 0.80 0.33
C VAL A 59 26.00 2.05 0.45
N LEU A 60 24.68 1.86 0.41
CA LEU A 60 23.74 2.96 0.63
C LEU A 60 23.79 3.27 2.12
N ASP A 61 24.33 4.44 2.42
CA ASP A 61 24.35 5.00 3.76
C ASP A 61 23.05 5.79 3.95
N PHE A 62 22.28 5.41 4.97
CA PHE A 62 20.94 5.93 5.23
C PHE A 62 20.90 6.81 6.48
N GLU A 63 22.06 7.07 7.10
CA GLU A 63 22.17 8.10 8.11
C GLU A 63 21.93 9.48 7.48
N SER A 64 21.42 10.43 8.26
CA SER A 64 21.25 11.80 7.77
C SER A 64 22.62 12.42 7.51
N HIS A 65 23.13 12.37 6.28
CA HIS A 65 24.41 13.01 5.91
C HIS A 65 24.31 14.50 5.60
N HIS A 66 23.10 15.05 5.71
CA HIS A 66 22.85 16.45 5.44
C HIS A 66 22.90 17.21 6.76
N THR A 67 24.07 17.74 7.10
CA THR A 67 24.19 18.88 8.02
C THR A 67 23.89 20.15 7.24
N LEU A 68 22.68 20.68 7.40
CA LEU A 68 22.37 22.02 6.93
C LEU A 68 23.20 23.03 7.75
N SER A 69 23.75 24.02 7.06
CA SER A 69 24.43 25.12 7.73
C SER A 69 23.43 25.88 8.62
N PRO A 70 23.84 26.39 9.80
CA PRO A 70 22.97 27.14 10.67
C PRO A 70 22.29 28.29 9.90
N PRO A 71 20.98 28.56 10.13
CA PRO A 71 20.31 29.68 9.48
C PRO A 71 21.04 30.99 9.84
N GLN A 72 21.55 31.70 8.83
CA GLN A 72 22.31 32.95 9.02
C GLN A 72 21.42 34.19 9.23
N GLU A 73 20.10 34.07 9.16
CA GLU A 73 19.20 35.23 9.14
C GLU A 73 18.13 35.15 10.24
N PRO A 74 18.02 36.15 11.14
CA PRO A 74 16.89 36.26 12.04
C PRO A 74 15.61 36.53 11.22
N LEU A 75 14.60 35.69 11.41
CA LEU A 75 13.32 35.67 10.71
C LEU A 75 12.56 37.01 10.83
N ARG A 76 12.90 37.99 9.98
CA ARG A 76 12.18 39.27 9.84
C ARG A 76 11.19 39.17 8.68
N ASN A 77 9.93 39.54 8.96
CA ASN A 77 8.74 39.47 8.11
C ASN A 77 8.29 38.05 7.69
N LEU A 78 7.50 37.39 8.56
CA LEU A 78 6.76 36.16 8.23
C LEU A 78 5.70 36.44 7.15
N GLN A 79 6.04 36.18 5.89
CA GLN A 79 5.07 36.14 4.80
C GLN A 79 4.33 34.79 4.85
N PHE A 80 3.05 34.82 5.23
CA PHE A 80 2.22 33.61 5.25
C PHE A 80 1.90 33.11 3.85
N PHE A 81 1.71 31.80 3.70
CA PHE A 81 1.21 31.23 2.45
C PHE A 81 -0.23 31.66 2.19
N ASN A 82 -0.50 32.05 0.94
CA ASN A 82 -1.86 32.29 0.46
C ASN A 82 -2.55 30.97 0.13
N PHE A 83 -3.88 30.98 0.09
CA PHE A 83 -4.65 29.84 -0.41
C PHE A 83 -4.62 29.78 -1.94
N CYS A 84 -4.57 28.57 -2.47
CA CYS A 84 -4.77 28.35 -3.89
C CYS A 84 -6.21 28.70 -4.30
N PRO A 85 -6.47 28.95 -5.59
CA PRO A 85 -7.83 29.16 -6.06
C PRO A 85 -8.74 27.93 -5.80
N PRO A 86 -10.07 28.09 -5.67
CA PRO A 86 -10.97 27.02 -5.24
C PRO A 86 -10.96 25.74 -6.09
N ASN A 87 -10.57 25.82 -7.37
CA ASN A 87 -10.43 24.65 -8.25
C ASN A 87 -9.29 23.70 -7.82
N PHE A 88 -8.35 24.15 -6.99
CA PHE A 88 -7.28 23.30 -6.44
C PHE A 88 -7.72 22.40 -5.28
N THR A 89 -8.96 22.51 -4.81
CA THR A 89 -9.48 21.73 -3.66
C THR A 89 -9.22 20.22 -3.77
N ASN A 90 -9.27 19.68 -5.00
CA ASN A 90 -9.09 18.25 -5.27
C ASN A 90 -7.82 17.96 -6.08
N TYR A 91 -6.89 18.92 -6.13
CA TYR A 91 -5.63 18.77 -6.82
C TYR A 91 -4.77 17.69 -6.14
N CYS A 92 -4.42 16.67 -6.92
CA CYS A 92 -3.56 15.56 -6.52
C CYS A 92 -2.41 15.49 -7.55
N PRO A 93 -1.33 16.28 -7.37
CA PRO A 93 -0.35 16.56 -8.41
C PRO A 93 0.28 15.30 -9.03
N CYS A 94 0.57 14.29 -8.22
CA CYS A 94 1.23 13.06 -8.65
C CYS A 94 0.29 11.98 -9.20
N HIS A 95 -1.01 12.29 -9.32
CA HIS A 95 -2.07 11.40 -9.83
C HIS A 95 -2.97 12.20 -10.79
N ASP A 96 -2.35 12.83 -11.79
CA ASP A 96 -3.04 13.56 -12.86
C ASP A 96 -3.25 12.63 -14.07
N PRO A 97 -4.51 12.22 -14.38
CA PRO A 97 -4.78 11.34 -15.51
C PRO A 97 -4.24 11.84 -16.84
N SER A 98 -4.14 13.15 -17.04
CA SER A 98 -3.62 13.73 -18.28
C SER A 98 -2.13 13.43 -18.42
N ARG A 99 -1.36 13.67 -17.34
CA ARG A 99 0.08 13.40 -17.29
C ARG A 99 0.37 11.90 -17.34
N GLU A 100 -0.46 11.08 -16.70
CA GLU A 100 -0.33 9.61 -16.74
C GLU A 100 -0.35 9.06 -18.18
N THR A 101 -1.05 9.73 -19.12
CA THR A 101 -1.09 9.30 -20.53
C THR A 101 0.21 9.54 -21.31
N ASP A 102 1.12 10.36 -20.80
CA ASP A 102 2.41 10.64 -21.45
C ASP A 102 3.42 9.50 -21.25
N PHE A 103 3.15 8.57 -20.34
CA PHE A 103 4.04 7.48 -19.95
C PHE A 103 3.64 6.13 -20.55
N THR A 104 4.63 5.24 -20.73
CA THR A 104 4.41 3.90 -21.28
C THR A 104 3.46 3.06 -20.41
N ALA A 105 2.63 2.26 -21.06
CA ALA A 105 1.80 1.25 -20.39
C ALA A 105 2.61 0.00 -19.96
N GLU A 106 3.86 -0.13 -20.43
CA GLU A 106 4.72 -1.24 -20.07
C GLU A 106 4.89 -1.31 -18.55
N ARG A 107 4.71 -2.52 -17.99
CA ARG A 107 4.81 -2.79 -16.54
C ARG A 107 3.96 -1.86 -15.67
N PHE A 108 2.89 -1.30 -16.22
CA PHE A 108 2.03 -0.32 -15.56
C PHE A 108 2.75 0.97 -15.14
N PHE A 109 3.82 1.36 -15.85
CA PHE A 109 4.56 2.58 -15.54
C PHE A 109 3.68 3.83 -15.57
N SER A 110 2.74 3.93 -16.53
CA SER A 110 1.71 4.99 -16.57
C SER A 110 0.79 5.05 -15.35
N ARG A 111 0.69 3.98 -14.55
CA ARG A 111 -0.07 3.95 -13.29
C ARG A 111 0.77 4.26 -12.06
N GLU A 112 2.07 4.48 -12.22
CA GLU A 112 2.92 4.97 -11.15
C GLU A 112 2.65 6.46 -10.87
N ARG A 113 3.25 6.97 -9.80
CA ARG A 113 3.10 8.38 -9.41
C ARG A 113 3.98 9.25 -10.30
N HIS A 114 3.36 10.15 -11.05
CA HIS A 114 4.06 11.09 -11.92
C HIS A 114 3.82 12.51 -11.42
N CYS A 115 4.78 13.03 -10.65
CA CYS A 115 4.66 14.35 -10.05
C CYS A 115 5.06 15.47 -11.03
N PRO A 116 4.46 16.67 -10.90
CA PRO A 116 4.89 17.87 -11.59
C PRO A 116 6.31 18.29 -11.21
N GLU A 117 7.00 18.92 -12.14
CA GLU A 117 8.30 19.53 -11.91
C GLU A 117 8.21 20.69 -10.91
N PRO A 118 9.30 21.07 -10.21
CA PRO A 118 9.26 22.09 -9.16
C PRO A 118 8.64 23.43 -9.58
N TYR A 119 8.84 23.86 -10.83
CA TYR A 119 8.28 25.12 -11.35
C TYR A 119 6.79 25.05 -11.71
N GLU A 120 6.24 23.84 -11.85
CA GLU A 120 4.82 23.60 -12.13
C GLU A 120 3.98 23.54 -10.85
N LYS A 121 4.64 23.39 -9.69
CA LYS A 121 3.96 23.19 -8.41
C LYS A 121 3.41 24.49 -7.85
N PRO A 122 2.11 24.54 -7.47
CA PRO A 122 1.54 25.72 -6.86
C PRO A 122 2.08 25.93 -5.43
N MET A 123 2.71 27.08 -5.20
CA MET A 123 3.24 27.49 -3.89
C MET A 123 2.13 28.12 -3.02
N CYS A 124 1.08 27.35 -2.73
CA CYS A 124 -0.07 27.82 -1.96
C CYS A 124 -0.76 26.70 -1.18
N LEU A 125 -1.55 27.07 -0.16
CA LEU A 125 -2.31 26.13 0.65
C LEU A 125 -3.58 25.69 -0.10
N VAL A 126 -3.78 24.38 -0.25
CA VAL A 126 -4.99 23.84 -0.89
C VAL A 126 -6.22 24.19 -0.04
N PRO A 127 -7.22 24.91 -0.59
CA PRO A 127 -8.41 25.28 0.16
C PRO A 127 -9.31 24.06 0.43
N ARG A 128 -10.13 24.16 1.46
CA ARG A 128 -11.15 23.17 1.77
C ARG A 128 -12.34 23.31 0.79
N PRO A 129 -13.08 22.22 0.54
CA PRO A 129 -14.35 22.29 -0.19
C PRO A 129 -15.32 23.29 0.45
N ALA A 130 -16.10 23.98 -0.37
CA ALA A 130 -17.16 24.85 0.10
C ALA A 130 -18.18 24.08 0.96
N GLY A 131 -18.42 24.55 2.18
CA GLY A 131 -19.33 23.89 3.12
C GLY A 131 -18.77 22.62 3.77
N TYR A 132 -17.44 22.47 3.81
CA TYR A 132 -16.75 21.40 4.53
C TYR A 132 -17.28 21.21 5.96
N LYS A 133 -17.49 19.96 6.36
CA LYS A 133 -17.95 19.54 7.68
C LYS A 133 -16.87 18.74 8.40
N ARG A 134 -16.85 18.80 9.74
CA ARG A 134 -15.96 17.98 10.56
C ARG A 134 -16.24 16.48 10.31
N PRO A 135 -15.22 15.66 10.02
CA PRO A 135 -15.39 14.21 9.88
C PRO A 135 -15.95 13.58 11.15
N PHE A 136 -16.66 12.46 11.02
CA PHE A 136 -17.14 11.71 12.18
C PHE A 136 -15.95 11.16 12.99
N SER A 137 -16.13 11.02 14.30
CA SER A 137 -15.16 10.28 15.12
C SER A 137 -15.20 8.79 14.80
N TRP A 138 -14.08 8.10 15.01
CA TRP A 138 -14.06 6.64 14.96
C TRP A 138 -14.96 6.07 16.07
N PRO A 139 -15.75 5.00 15.82
CA PRO A 139 -15.81 4.18 14.61
C PRO A 139 -16.84 4.66 13.57
N LYS A 140 -17.59 5.74 13.81
CA LYS A 140 -18.62 6.22 12.86
C LYS A 140 -18.02 6.62 11.51
N SER A 141 -16.81 7.19 11.50
CA SER A 141 -16.06 7.49 10.26
C SER A 141 -15.72 6.27 9.40
N ARG A 142 -15.86 5.06 9.93
CA ARG A 142 -15.75 3.82 9.14
C ARG A 142 -16.90 3.69 8.14
N ASP A 143 -18.11 4.04 8.57
CA ASP A 143 -19.34 3.73 7.85
C ASP A 143 -19.93 4.96 7.15
N TYR A 144 -19.51 6.17 7.55
CA TYR A 144 -20.10 7.44 7.07
C TYR A 144 -19.04 8.50 6.79
N ALA A 145 -19.25 9.26 5.71
CA ALA A 145 -18.56 10.52 5.44
C ALA A 145 -19.55 11.58 4.93
N TRP A 146 -19.25 12.87 5.14
CA TRP A 146 -20.09 13.94 4.59
C TRP A 146 -19.87 14.07 3.09
N PHE A 147 -20.95 14.10 2.30
CA PHE A 147 -20.87 14.35 0.86
C PHE A 147 -20.23 15.72 0.56
N LYS A 148 -20.48 16.73 1.38
CA LYS A 148 -19.87 18.07 1.24
C LYS A 148 -18.34 18.07 1.32
N ASN A 149 -17.74 17.05 1.92
CA ASN A 149 -16.27 16.93 2.01
C ASN A 149 -15.66 16.33 0.75
N LEU A 150 -16.47 15.65 -0.08
CA LEU A 150 -16.08 15.02 -1.34
C LEU A 150 -17.29 15.02 -2.30
N PRO A 151 -17.65 16.18 -2.87
CA PRO A 151 -18.93 16.39 -3.55
C PRO A 151 -18.96 15.81 -4.98
N PHE A 152 -18.52 14.57 -5.14
CA PHE A 152 -18.49 13.84 -6.41
C PHE A 152 -19.46 12.66 -6.37
N LYS A 153 -20.50 12.71 -7.20
CA LYS A 153 -21.53 11.65 -7.26
C LYS A 153 -21.10 10.45 -8.08
N GLU A 154 -20.22 10.65 -9.06
CA GLU A 154 -19.81 9.66 -10.05
C GLU A 154 -19.39 8.34 -9.40
N LEU A 155 -18.60 8.37 -8.33
CA LEU A 155 -18.17 7.17 -7.62
C LEU A 155 -19.35 6.34 -7.09
N SER A 156 -20.35 7.01 -6.50
CA SER A 156 -21.56 6.37 -5.97
C SER A 156 -22.44 5.83 -7.09
N GLU A 157 -22.44 6.46 -8.27
CA GLU A 157 -23.23 6.03 -9.42
C GLU A 157 -22.59 4.85 -10.16
N VAL A 158 -21.29 4.95 -10.45
CA VAL A 158 -20.51 3.92 -11.16
C VAL A 158 -20.37 2.64 -10.32
N LYS A 159 -20.28 2.76 -9.00
CA LYS A 159 -20.00 1.63 -8.10
C LYS A 159 -21.20 1.19 -7.26
N LYS A 160 -22.41 1.71 -7.53
CA LYS A 160 -23.65 1.36 -6.80
C LYS A 160 -23.90 -0.15 -6.70
N THR A 161 -23.64 -0.89 -7.78
CA THR A 161 -23.90 -2.34 -7.87
C THR A 161 -22.94 -3.17 -7.02
N GLN A 162 -21.82 -2.59 -6.60
CA GLN A 162 -20.81 -3.23 -5.77
C GLN A 162 -21.05 -3.02 -4.28
N ASN A 163 -22.10 -2.28 -3.90
CA ASN A 163 -22.37 -1.84 -2.53
C ASN A 163 -21.13 -1.22 -1.86
N TRP A 164 -20.32 -0.50 -2.63
CA TRP A 164 -19.09 0.08 -2.11
C TRP A 164 -19.35 1.39 -1.39
N VAL A 165 -20.05 2.31 -2.05
CA VAL A 165 -20.48 3.59 -1.49
C VAL A 165 -21.88 3.94 -2.02
N ARG A 166 -22.71 4.53 -1.15
CA ARG A 166 -24.05 5.02 -1.49
C ARG A 166 -24.18 6.45 -1.01
N LEU A 167 -24.92 7.27 -1.74
CA LEU A 167 -25.30 8.60 -1.30
C LEU A 167 -26.69 8.54 -0.67
N GLU A 168 -26.79 8.82 0.63
CA GLU A 168 -28.04 8.86 1.40
C GLU A 168 -28.18 10.26 2.01
N GLY A 169 -29.01 11.11 1.39
CA GLY A 169 -29.13 12.51 1.79
C GLY A 169 -27.81 13.26 1.58
N ASP A 170 -27.21 13.76 2.67
CA ASP A 170 -25.92 14.45 2.67
C ASP A 170 -24.74 13.56 3.13
N LEU A 171 -24.97 12.24 3.22
CA LEU A 171 -24.00 11.26 3.67
C LEU A 171 -23.57 10.31 2.55
N LEU A 172 -22.26 10.11 2.43
CA LEU A 172 -21.67 8.94 1.78
C LEU A 172 -21.66 7.80 2.80
N VAL A 173 -22.40 6.74 2.51
CA VAL A 173 -22.54 5.53 3.33
C VAL A 173 -21.70 4.41 2.73
N PHE A 174 -20.90 3.75 3.56
CA PHE A 174 -20.01 2.65 3.17
C PHE A 174 -20.52 1.33 3.77
N PRO A 175 -21.41 0.59 3.09
CA PRO A 175 -21.98 -0.64 3.64
C PRO A 175 -21.00 -1.83 3.64
N GLY A 176 -19.75 -1.62 3.17
CA GLY A 176 -18.65 -2.58 3.25
C GLY A 176 -18.54 -3.53 2.05
N GLY A 177 -19.21 -3.24 0.94
CA GLY A 177 -19.05 -3.91 -0.36
C GLY A 177 -17.75 -3.53 -1.08
N GLY A 178 -17.57 -4.07 -2.29
CA GLY A 178 -16.39 -3.81 -3.10
C GLY A 178 -16.38 -4.59 -4.41
N THR A 179 -15.31 -4.40 -5.19
CA THR A 179 -15.11 -5.04 -6.49
C THR A 179 -15.12 -6.57 -6.41
N SER A 180 -14.36 -7.13 -5.46
CA SER A 180 -14.26 -8.58 -5.23
C SER A 180 -15.37 -9.12 -4.32
N PHE A 181 -15.97 -8.26 -3.49
CA PHE A 181 -16.98 -8.63 -2.49
C PHE A 181 -18.27 -7.81 -2.67
N ARG A 182 -19.01 -8.03 -3.76
CA ARG A 182 -20.24 -7.27 -4.09
C ARG A 182 -21.29 -7.23 -2.97
N LYS A 183 -21.36 -8.28 -2.13
CA LYS A 183 -22.28 -8.39 -0.99
C LYS A 183 -21.65 -8.06 0.36
N GLY A 184 -20.45 -7.49 0.36
CA GLY A 184 -19.72 -7.13 1.57
C GLY A 184 -18.59 -8.09 1.92
N VAL A 185 -17.52 -7.55 2.50
CA VAL A 185 -16.34 -8.33 2.92
C VAL A 185 -16.62 -9.24 4.13
N LYS A 186 -17.77 -9.07 4.79
CA LYS A 186 -18.14 -9.77 6.03
C LYS A 186 -18.04 -11.30 5.89
N GLY A 187 -18.53 -11.87 4.80
CA GLY A 187 -18.49 -13.32 4.59
C GLY A 187 -17.06 -13.86 4.54
N TYR A 188 -16.18 -13.17 3.82
CA TYR A 188 -14.76 -13.51 3.72
C TYR A 188 -14.05 -13.39 5.08
N VAL A 189 -14.31 -12.31 5.83
CA VAL A 189 -13.80 -12.16 7.20
C VAL A 189 -14.33 -13.25 8.13
N ASP A 190 -15.60 -13.63 8.02
CA ASP A 190 -16.21 -14.67 8.83
C ASP A 190 -15.66 -16.06 8.51
N GLU A 191 -15.22 -16.30 7.27
CA GLU A 191 -14.48 -17.52 6.91
C GLU A 191 -13.10 -17.55 7.55
N ILE A 192 -12.33 -16.45 7.44
CA ILE A 192 -11.02 -16.31 8.11
C ILE A 192 -11.12 -16.55 9.63
N LYS A 193 -12.16 -15.99 10.27
CA LYS A 193 -12.38 -16.14 11.73
C LYS A 193 -12.51 -17.59 12.18
N ARG A 194 -12.82 -18.54 11.29
CA ARG A 194 -12.99 -19.96 11.65
C ARG A 194 -11.66 -20.64 11.95
N PHE A 195 -10.55 -20.14 11.40
CA PHE A 195 -9.23 -20.77 11.54
C PHE A 195 -8.13 -19.80 11.99
N VAL A 196 -8.37 -18.48 11.92
CA VAL A 196 -7.50 -17.46 12.48
C VAL A 196 -8.18 -16.81 13.69
N PRO A 197 -7.51 -16.69 14.86
CA PRO A 197 -8.12 -16.21 16.09
C PRO A 197 -8.27 -14.67 16.12
N LEU A 198 -8.98 -14.08 15.14
CA LEU A 198 -9.13 -12.62 15.03
C LEU A 198 -9.79 -11.96 16.26
N LYS A 199 -10.61 -12.70 17.01
CA LYS A 199 -11.24 -12.21 18.24
C LYS A 199 -10.35 -12.26 19.48
N SER A 200 -9.21 -12.95 19.45
CA SER A 200 -8.38 -13.15 20.65
C SER A 200 -7.67 -11.89 21.12
N GLY A 201 -7.64 -10.83 20.30
CA GLY A 201 -6.83 -9.63 20.53
C GLY A 201 -5.33 -9.85 20.29
N SER A 202 -4.92 -11.03 19.82
CA SER A 202 -3.52 -11.34 19.49
C SER A 202 -3.09 -10.71 18.16
N ILE A 203 -4.01 -10.65 17.19
CA ILE A 203 -3.82 -10.10 15.84
C ILE A 203 -4.43 -8.70 15.80
N ARG A 204 -3.63 -7.71 15.40
CA ARG A 204 -4.06 -6.29 15.36
C ARG A 204 -3.63 -5.56 14.10
N THR A 205 -2.44 -5.90 13.58
CA THR A 205 -1.94 -5.37 12.31
C THR A 205 -2.25 -6.37 11.22
N VAL A 206 -2.82 -5.90 10.13
CA VAL A 206 -3.06 -6.67 8.91
C VAL A 206 -2.41 -5.91 7.77
N LEU A 207 -1.63 -6.61 6.96
CA LEU A 207 -1.13 -6.11 5.68
C LEU A 207 -1.98 -6.76 4.59
N ASP A 208 -2.77 -5.96 3.89
CA ASP A 208 -3.65 -6.42 2.81
C ASP A 208 -3.00 -6.13 1.46
N VAL A 209 -2.58 -7.19 0.75
CA VAL A 209 -1.88 -7.15 -0.54
C VAL A 209 -2.87 -7.48 -1.65
N GLY A 210 -2.83 -6.74 -2.76
CA GLY A 210 -3.81 -6.92 -3.85
C GLY A 210 -5.19 -6.35 -3.50
N CYS A 211 -5.22 -5.50 -2.48
CA CYS A 211 -6.37 -4.75 -2.05
C CYS A 211 -6.81 -3.79 -3.16
N GLY A 212 -7.92 -4.10 -3.84
CA GLY A 212 -8.53 -3.21 -4.83
C GLY A 212 -9.11 -1.94 -4.19
N VAL A 213 -10.42 -1.94 -3.90
CA VAL A 213 -11.13 -0.77 -3.35
C VAL A 213 -11.09 -0.65 -1.82
N PHE A 214 -10.10 -1.26 -1.15
CA PHE A 214 -9.96 -1.21 0.32
C PHE A 214 -11.12 -1.79 1.14
N SER A 215 -11.91 -2.66 0.55
CA SER A 215 -13.07 -3.29 1.22
C SER A 215 -12.70 -4.12 2.45
N MET A 216 -11.56 -4.83 2.44
CA MET A 216 -11.08 -5.56 3.62
C MET A 216 -10.45 -4.62 4.64
N GLY A 217 -9.48 -3.80 4.25
CA GLY A 217 -8.79 -2.96 5.21
C GLY A 217 -9.65 -1.85 5.84
N SER A 218 -10.73 -1.41 5.17
CA SER A 218 -11.77 -0.57 5.81
C SER A 218 -12.51 -1.30 6.94
N ARG A 219 -12.60 -2.64 6.87
CA ARG A 219 -13.13 -3.49 7.94
C ARG A 219 -12.06 -3.88 8.97
N CYS A 220 -10.80 -3.97 8.52
CA CYS A 220 -9.62 -4.40 9.27
C CYS A 220 -8.49 -3.38 9.07
N LEU A 221 -8.47 -2.32 9.87
CA LEU A 221 -7.54 -1.16 9.79
C LEU A 221 -6.16 -1.46 9.12
N ILE A 222 -5.91 -0.84 7.94
CA ILE A 222 -4.62 -0.54 7.21
C ILE A 222 -4.43 -1.24 5.81
N SER A 223 -3.84 -0.53 4.81
CA SER A 223 -3.67 -0.90 3.35
C SER A 223 -2.29 -0.61 2.75
N PHE A 224 -1.92 -1.31 1.66
CA PHE A 224 -1.13 -0.78 0.52
C PHE A 224 -1.64 -1.40 -0.82
N PRO A 225 -1.38 -0.82 -2.02
CA PRO A 225 -1.98 -1.29 -3.28
C PRO A 225 -1.06 -2.20 -4.12
N LEU A 226 -1.75 -2.98 -4.97
CA LEU A 226 -1.31 -3.71 -6.17
C LEU A 226 -0.47 -4.97 -5.98
N PHE A 227 -0.93 -6.08 -6.59
CA PHE A 227 -0.15 -6.96 -7.47
C PHE A 227 -1.09 -7.98 -8.11
N SER A 228 -1.23 -7.90 -9.43
CA SER A 228 -1.81 -8.95 -10.26
C SER A 228 -0.96 -9.02 -11.53
N GLN A 229 0.18 -9.72 -11.48
CA GLN A 229 0.90 -10.29 -12.63
C GLN A 229 2.32 -10.80 -12.33
N CYS A 230 2.80 -10.81 -11.08
CA CYS A 230 4.03 -11.55 -10.79
C CYS A 230 3.72 -13.05 -10.76
N LYS A 231 3.91 -13.70 -11.92
CA LYS A 231 4.32 -15.11 -11.97
C LYS A 231 5.43 -15.25 -10.94
N TRP A 232 5.14 -15.94 -9.83
CA TRP A 232 5.93 -15.94 -8.60
C TRP A 232 7.43 -16.00 -8.94
N LEU A 233 8.16 -14.89 -8.76
CA LEU A 233 9.60 -14.80 -9.02
C LEU A 233 10.34 -15.73 -8.04
N ASP A 234 10.37 -17.03 -8.34
CA ASP A 234 11.02 -18.11 -7.58
C ASP A 234 10.81 -18.05 -6.06
N GLY A 235 9.64 -17.58 -5.62
CA GLY A 235 9.31 -17.49 -4.19
C GLY A 235 9.85 -16.26 -3.45
N LEU A 236 10.53 -15.33 -4.13
CA LEU A 236 11.10 -14.12 -3.53
C LEU A 236 10.05 -13.29 -2.77
N TYR A 237 8.84 -13.23 -3.32
CA TYR A 237 7.74 -12.51 -2.67
C TYR A 237 7.33 -13.15 -1.34
N LEU A 238 7.26 -14.48 -1.26
CA LEU A 238 6.92 -15.17 -0.02
C LEU A 238 8.03 -15.00 1.04
N MET A 239 9.29 -14.89 0.60
CA MET A 239 10.42 -14.57 1.48
C MET A 239 10.33 -13.14 2.03
N GLU A 240 9.87 -12.18 1.22
CA GLU A 240 9.61 -10.82 1.70
C GLU A 240 8.42 -10.77 2.68
N ILE A 241 7.35 -11.54 2.42
CA ILE A 241 6.27 -11.72 3.41
C ILE A 241 6.85 -12.31 4.69
N ASP A 242 7.74 -13.31 4.61
CA ASP A 242 8.38 -13.87 5.81
C ASP A 242 9.16 -12.82 6.58
N ARG A 243 9.95 -11.97 5.91
CA ARG A 243 10.67 -10.88 6.57
C ARG A 243 9.73 -9.94 7.34
N VAL A 244 8.63 -9.51 6.73
CA VAL A 244 7.69 -8.53 7.30
C VAL A 244 6.75 -9.16 8.35
N LEU A 245 6.43 -10.44 8.20
CA LEU A 245 5.52 -11.15 9.10
C LEU A 245 6.18 -11.45 10.44
N ARG A 246 5.55 -10.96 11.52
CA ARG A 246 6.01 -11.20 12.90
C ARG A 246 5.95 -12.69 13.28
N PRO A 247 6.78 -13.15 14.23
CA PRO A 247 6.75 -14.52 14.72
C PRO A 247 5.35 -14.95 15.17
N GLY A 248 4.94 -16.16 14.79
CA GLY A 248 3.60 -16.67 15.07
C GLY A 248 2.45 -16.03 14.27
N GLY A 249 2.77 -15.09 13.37
CA GLY A 249 1.82 -14.41 12.49
C GLY A 249 1.20 -15.34 11.44
N TYR A 250 0.11 -14.87 10.83
CA TYR A 250 -0.64 -15.62 9.83
C TYR A 250 -0.51 -14.97 8.46
N TRP A 251 -0.29 -15.79 7.45
CA TRP A 251 -0.44 -15.43 6.05
C TRP A 251 -1.71 -16.09 5.51
N ILE A 252 -2.60 -15.29 4.94
CA ILE A 252 -3.86 -15.75 4.35
C ILE A 252 -3.77 -15.46 2.87
N PHE A 253 -3.91 -16.49 2.05
CA PHE A 253 -3.92 -16.38 0.60
C PHE A 253 -5.30 -16.76 0.07
N SER A 254 -5.83 -15.94 -0.84
CA SER A 254 -7.16 -16.12 -1.41
C SER A 254 -7.14 -15.99 -2.92
N GLY A 255 -7.57 -17.04 -3.62
CA GLY A 255 -7.59 -17.11 -5.09
C GLY A 255 -6.72 -18.24 -5.64
N PRO A 256 -6.64 -18.37 -6.98
CA PRO A 256 -5.79 -19.37 -7.63
C PRO A 256 -4.33 -19.26 -7.15
N PRO A 257 -3.62 -20.39 -6.94
CA PRO A 257 -4.06 -21.75 -7.28
C PRO A 257 -4.93 -22.43 -6.21
N ILE A 258 -5.27 -21.78 -5.10
CA ILE A 258 -6.10 -22.41 -4.06
C ILE A 258 -7.51 -22.70 -4.60
N ASN A 259 -8.03 -23.88 -4.27
CA ASN A 259 -9.32 -24.39 -4.74
C ASN A 259 -9.39 -24.64 -6.26
N TRP A 260 -8.25 -24.85 -6.93
CA TRP A 260 -8.21 -25.14 -8.36
C TRP A 260 -9.13 -26.32 -8.74
N LYS A 261 -9.23 -27.34 -7.88
CA LYS A 261 -10.08 -28.54 -8.11
C LYS A 261 -11.55 -28.20 -8.37
N ALA A 262 -12.07 -27.16 -7.72
CA ALA A 262 -13.47 -26.73 -7.90
C ALA A 262 -13.62 -25.64 -8.98
N ASN A 263 -12.56 -24.86 -9.25
CA ASN A 263 -12.65 -23.59 -9.96
C ASN A 263 -11.84 -23.52 -11.28
N TYR A 264 -11.18 -24.60 -11.71
CA TYR A 264 -10.39 -24.59 -12.95
C TYR A 264 -11.24 -24.40 -14.22
N LYS A 265 -12.52 -24.77 -14.19
CA LYS A 265 -13.44 -24.64 -15.33
C LYS A 265 -13.80 -23.16 -15.54
N GLY A 266 -13.02 -22.47 -16.36
CA GLY A 266 -13.16 -21.03 -16.65
C GLY A 266 -11.88 -20.21 -16.49
N SER A 267 -10.79 -20.82 -16.02
CA SER A 267 -9.45 -20.23 -16.03
C SER A 267 -8.79 -20.45 -17.40
N GLU A 268 -8.07 -19.46 -17.93
CA GLU A 268 -7.20 -19.62 -19.10
C GLU A 268 -6.05 -20.60 -18.83
N VAL A 269 -5.73 -20.81 -17.54
CA VAL A 269 -4.68 -21.69 -17.03
C VAL A 269 -5.24 -23.08 -16.72
N GLY A 270 -4.57 -24.13 -17.22
CA GLY A 270 -4.99 -25.52 -17.07
C GLY A 270 -4.90 -26.05 -15.64
N ALA A 271 -5.73 -27.06 -15.31
CA ALA A 271 -5.80 -27.63 -13.96
C ALA A 271 -4.44 -28.15 -13.44
N GLN A 272 -3.65 -28.78 -14.31
CA GLN A 272 -2.32 -29.31 -13.97
C GLN A 272 -1.32 -28.20 -13.63
N GLU A 273 -1.39 -27.05 -14.30
CA GLU A 273 -0.52 -25.91 -14.01
C GLU A 273 -0.88 -25.31 -12.64
N LEU A 274 -2.16 -25.13 -12.35
CA LEU A 274 -2.62 -24.66 -11.04
C LEU A 274 -2.22 -25.63 -9.90
N GLU A 275 -2.32 -26.94 -10.14
CA GLU A 275 -1.86 -27.95 -9.18
C GLU A 275 -0.36 -27.82 -8.89
N GLN A 276 0.46 -27.65 -9.94
CA GLN A 276 1.91 -27.46 -9.80
C GLN A 276 2.25 -26.15 -9.09
N GLU A 277 1.52 -25.06 -9.39
CA GLU A 277 1.70 -23.78 -8.71
C GLU A 277 1.40 -23.89 -7.22
N GLN A 278 0.28 -24.53 -6.85
CA GLN A 278 -0.04 -24.76 -5.43
C GLN A 278 1.03 -25.62 -4.75
N ALA A 279 1.49 -26.69 -5.41
CA ALA A 279 2.52 -27.58 -4.86
C ALA A 279 3.84 -26.83 -4.62
N ARG A 280 4.27 -25.98 -5.56
CA ARG A 280 5.49 -25.15 -5.41
C ARG A 280 5.36 -24.15 -4.24
N LEU A 281 4.19 -23.53 -4.10
CA LEU A 281 3.92 -22.61 -3.01
C LEU A 281 3.98 -23.33 -1.64
N GLU A 282 3.34 -24.49 -1.54
CA GLU A 282 3.31 -25.28 -0.31
C GLU A 282 4.70 -25.83 0.06
N ASP A 283 5.47 -26.29 -0.93
CA ASP A 283 6.87 -26.71 -0.74
C ASP A 283 7.72 -25.57 -0.17
N LEU A 284 7.63 -24.37 -0.75
CA LEU A 284 8.36 -23.22 -0.25
C LEU A 284 7.93 -22.84 1.17
N ALA A 285 6.64 -22.83 1.47
CA ALA A 285 6.14 -22.56 2.81
C ALA A 285 6.69 -23.57 3.84
N VAL A 286 6.76 -24.86 3.48
CA VAL A 286 7.37 -25.90 4.34
C VAL A 286 8.87 -25.65 4.54
N ARG A 287 9.60 -25.25 3.49
CA ARG A 287 11.02 -24.89 3.56
C ARG A 287 11.30 -23.61 4.35
N LEU A 288 10.32 -22.71 4.44
CA LEU A 288 10.33 -21.56 5.37
C LEU A 288 9.88 -21.96 6.79
N CYS A 289 9.63 -23.24 7.04
CA CYS A 289 9.15 -23.79 8.31
C CYS A 289 7.76 -23.29 8.73
N TRP A 290 6.96 -22.81 7.78
CA TRP A 290 5.59 -22.42 8.02
C TRP A 290 4.68 -23.64 8.11
N LYS A 291 3.62 -23.51 8.91
CA LYS A 291 2.60 -24.55 9.05
C LYS A 291 1.32 -24.11 8.37
N LYS A 292 0.81 -24.91 7.42
CA LYS A 292 -0.55 -24.74 6.90
C LYS A 292 -1.54 -25.02 8.03
N VAL A 293 -2.36 -24.04 8.38
CA VAL A 293 -3.31 -24.13 9.50
C VAL A 293 -4.73 -24.43 9.02
N ALA A 294 -5.08 -24.03 7.79
CA ALA A 294 -6.37 -24.32 7.20
C ALA A 294 -6.35 -24.13 5.68
N GLU A 295 -7.25 -24.83 5.00
CA GLU A 295 -7.69 -24.53 3.64
C GLU A 295 -9.20 -24.79 3.55
N LYS A 296 -9.95 -23.82 3.04
CA LYS A 296 -11.39 -23.95 2.83
C LYS A 296 -11.85 -23.02 1.71
N GLY A 297 -12.59 -23.59 0.75
CA GLY A 297 -12.97 -22.86 -0.45
C GLY A 297 -11.73 -22.26 -1.11
N ALA A 298 -11.83 -21.01 -1.58
CA ALA A 298 -10.73 -20.31 -2.23
C ALA A 298 -9.68 -19.72 -1.27
N ILE A 299 -9.66 -20.11 0.01
CA ILE A 299 -8.80 -19.52 1.04
C ILE A 299 -7.91 -20.58 1.68
N ALA A 300 -6.63 -20.28 1.79
CA ALA A 300 -5.68 -21.07 2.58
C ALA A 300 -4.92 -20.15 3.54
N ALA A 301 -4.55 -20.69 4.70
CA ALA A 301 -3.82 -19.96 5.73
C ALA A 301 -2.63 -20.75 6.24
N TRP A 302 -1.52 -20.05 6.41
CA TRP A 302 -0.28 -20.54 6.99
C TRP A 302 0.10 -19.71 8.21
N ARG A 303 0.84 -20.33 9.12
CA ARG A 303 1.37 -19.69 10.32
C ARG A 303 2.89 -19.77 10.31
N LYS A 304 3.54 -18.62 10.43
CA LYS A 304 4.98 -18.49 10.63
C LYS A 304 5.37 -19.07 12.00
N PRO A 305 6.53 -19.73 12.15
CA PRO A 305 6.96 -20.22 13.45
C PRO A 305 7.15 -19.09 14.47
N ASN A 306 7.07 -19.43 15.75
CA ASN A 306 7.29 -18.48 16.86
C ASN A 306 8.78 -18.14 17.05
N ASN A 307 9.68 -19.01 16.59
CA ASN A 307 11.13 -18.88 16.65
C ASN A 307 11.79 -19.80 15.60
N HIS A 308 13.11 -19.74 15.46
CA HIS A 308 13.84 -20.53 14.47
C HIS A 308 14.49 -21.82 14.98
N ILE A 309 14.34 -22.22 16.25
CA ILE A 309 15.02 -23.41 16.79
C ILE A 309 14.69 -24.66 15.96
N HIS A 310 13.40 -24.97 15.79
CA HIS A 310 12.99 -26.09 14.95
C HIS A 310 13.36 -25.89 13.47
N CYS A 311 13.36 -24.65 12.99
CA CYS A 311 13.63 -24.35 11.59
C CYS A 311 15.09 -24.61 11.24
N ILE A 312 16.03 -24.18 12.08
CA ILE A 312 17.47 -24.42 11.94
C ILE A 312 17.79 -25.93 11.98
N ILE A 313 17.08 -26.70 12.81
CA ILE A 313 17.24 -28.16 12.84
C ILE A 313 16.72 -28.77 11.53
N LYS A 314 15.52 -28.37 11.11
CA LYS A 314 14.87 -28.88 9.90
C LYS A 314 15.57 -28.44 8.61
N SER A 315 16.19 -27.28 8.58
CA SER A 315 16.90 -26.77 7.40
C SER A 315 18.13 -27.60 7.02
N ARG A 316 18.58 -28.50 7.92
CA ARG A 316 19.61 -29.50 7.62
C ARG A 316 19.05 -30.72 6.87
N ILE A 317 17.75 -30.95 6.96
CA ILE A 317 17.04 -32.09 6.36
C ILE A 317 16.42 -31.67 5.02
N TRP A 318 15.81 -30.50 4.97
CA TRP A 318 15.19 -29.95 3.76
C TRP A 318 16.14 -28.99 3.06
N LYS A 319 16.09 -28.90 1.72
CA LYS A 319 16.81 -27.87 0.91
C LYS A 319 16.23 -26.47 1.14
N SER A 320 16.25 -26.00 2.38
CA SER A 320 15.67 -24.72 2.81
C SER A 320 16.54 -23.56 2.35
N PRO A 321 15.96 -22.38 2.07
CA PRO A 321 16.74 -21.18 1.82
C PRO A 321 17.69 -20.90 2.99
N ARG A 322 18.87 -20.35 2.67
CA ARG A 322 19.84 -19.94 3.69
C ARG A 322 19.29 -18.79 4.54
N PHE A 323 19.83 -18.61 5.73
CA PHE A 323 19.58 -17.41 6.53
C PHE A 323 20.36 -16.21 5.96
N CYS A 324 19.77 -15.02 6.04
CA CYS A 324 20.43 -13.77 5.69
C CYS A 324 21.52 -13.43 6.73
N THR A 325 22.66 -12.89 6.30
CA THR A 325 23.80 -12.60 7.19
C THR A 325 23.78 -11.18 7.76
N ASN A 326 23.42 -10.18 6.95
CA ASN A 326 23.43 -8.75 7.30
C ASN A 326 22.09 -8.09 6.97
N SER A 327 20.99 -8.64 7.48
CA SER A 327 19.67 -8.06 7.28
C SER A 327 19.26 -7.28 8.53
N ASP A 328 19.03 -5.98 8.38
CA ASP A 328 18.23 -5.22 9.34
C ASP A 328 16.77 -5.72 9.25
N PRO A 329 16.25 -6.39 10.30
CA PRO A 329 14.88 -6.88 10.31
C PRO A 329 13.84 -5.75 10.44
N ASP A 330 14.25 -4.54 10.83
CA ASP A 330 13.37 -3.39 11.04
C ASP A 330 13.33 -2.44 9.84
N ALA A 331 14.13 -2.69 8.80
CA ALA A 331 14.10 -1.95 7.54
C ALA A 331 12.72 -2.07 6.88
N GLY A 332 11.86 -1.06 7.07
CA GLY A 332 10.48 -1.08 6.61
C GLY A 332 10.30 -0.79 5.12
N TRP A 333 11.21 -0.04 4.51
CA TRP A 333 11.07 0.51 3.15
C TRP A 333 12.38 0.40 2.37
N TYR A 334 12.30 0.33 1.04
CA TYR A 334 13.43 0.30 0.09
C TYR A 334 14.50 -0.78 0.37
N LYS A 335 14.18 -1.76 1.21
CA LYS A 335 14.99 -2.95 1.42
C LYS A 335 14.94 -3.79 0.15
N LYS A 336 16.11 -4.04 -0.43
CA LYS A 336 16.25 -5.00 -1.53
C LYS A 336 15.77 -6.37 -1.04
N MET A 337 14.82 -6.97 -1.76
CA MET A 337 14.36 -8.33 -1.48
C MET A 337 15.51 -9.32 -1.72
N GLU A 338 15.77 -10.18 -0.74
CA GLU A 338 16.84 -11.16 -0.77
C GLU A 338 16.24 -12.58 -0.71
N PRO A 339 16.76 -13.56 -1.49
CA PRO A 339 16.26 -14.94 -1.47
C PRO A 339 16.83 -15.71 -0.27
N CYS A 340 16.56 -15.24 0.95
CA CYS A 340 17.00 -15.83 2.21
C CYS A 340 15.98 -15.63 3.33
N ILE A 341 16.10 -16.45 4.39
CA ILE A 341 15.26 -16.34 5.59
C ILE A 341 15.84 -15.24 6.49
N THR A 342 15.04 -14.24 6.82
CA THR A 342 15.47 -13.17 7.75
C THR A 342 15.50 -13.74 9.16
N PRO A 343 16.65 -13.72 9.87
CA PRO A 343 16.78 -14.30 11.20
C PRO A 343 15.86 -13.59 12.20
N LEU A 344 15.16 -14.39 13.01
CA LEU A 344 14.44 -13.92 14.18
C LEU A 344 15.40 -13.81 15.37
N LEU A 345 15.06 -12.96 16.34
CA LEU A 345 15.79 -12.87 17.62
C LEU A 345 15.91 -14.25 18.28
N ASN A 346 17.11 -14.59 18.73
CA ASN A 346 17.40 -15.85 19.38
C ASN A 346 16.59 -16.00 20.68
N VAL A 347 16.16 -17.24 20.93
CA VAL A 347 15.46 -17.64 22.16
C VAL A 347 16.11 -18.92 22.68
N THR A 348 15.94 -19.18 23.98
CA THR A 348 16.51 -20.35 24.64
C THR A 348 15.57 -21.55 24.62
N ASP A 349 14.27 -21.33 24.79
CA ASP A 349 13.27 -22.40 24.80
C ASP A 349 12.56 -22.51 23.45
N ILE A 350 12.17 -23.74 23.09
CA ILE A 350 11.50 -24.05 21.83
C ILE A 350 10.07 -23.51 21.76
N HIS A 351 9.45 -23.26 22.91
CA HIS A 351 8.12 -22.69 23.05
C HIS A 351 8.12 -21.16 23.14
N ASP A 352 9.29 -20.53 23.29
CA ASP A 352 9.42 -19.08 23.34
C ASP A 352 9.03 -18.41 22.01
N ILE A 353 8.64 -17.14 22.12
CA ILE A 353 8.35 -16.28 20.96
C ILE A 353 9.53 -15.32 20.79
N SER A 354 10.16 -15.35 19.62
CA SER A 354 11.22 -14.40 19.27
C SER A 354 10.73 -12.95 19.42
N GLY A 355 11.47 -12.14 20.17
CA GLY A 355 11.06 -10.77 20.51
C GLY A 355 10.05 -10.65 21.66
N GLY A 356 9.70 -11.78 22.30
CA GLY A 356 8.84 -11.85 23.48
C GLY A 356 7.35 -11.90 23.16
N SER A 357 6.58 -12.47 24.09
CA SER A 357 5.12 -12.52 23.97
C SER A 357 4.51 -11.12 24.17
N LEU A 358 3.61 -10.73 23.26
CA LEU A 358 2.92 -9.45 23.36
C LEU A 358 1.67 -9.58 24.24
N GLU A 359 1.47 -8.59 25.11
CA GLU A 359 0.24 -8.44 25.90
C GLU A 359 -1.03 -8.47 25.03
N LYS A 360 -2.16 -8.89 25.62
CA LYS A 360 -3.44 -8.90 24.89
C LYS A 360 -4.00 -7.48 24.74
N TRP A 361 -4.73 -7.26 23.66
CA TRP A 361 -5.53 -6.03 23.51
C TRP A 361 -6.61 -5.95 24.60
N SER A 362 -6.93 -4.79 25.20
CA SER A 362 -6.39 -3.45 24.93
C SER A 362 -5.16 -3.06 25.75
N LYS A 363 -4.73 -3.89 26.70
CA LYS A 363 -3.57 -3.61 27.56
C LYS A 363 -2.30 -3.29 26.77
N ARG A 364 -2.08 -4.00 25.65
CA ARG A 364 -0.96 -3.77 24.71
C ARG A 364 -0.80 -2.30 24.27
N LEU A 365 -1.89 -1.53 24.19
CA LEU A 365 -1.82 -0.12 23.77
C LEU A 365 -0.94 0.72 24.70
N ASN A 366 -0.92 0.37 25.99
CA ASN A 366 -0.27 1.16 27.03
C ASN A 366 0.87 0.41 27.72
N ILE A 367 1.38 -0.67 27.12
CA ILE A 367 2.48 -1.46 27.69
C ILE A 367 3.59 -1.57 26.66
N ALA A 368 4.83 -1.25 27.09
CA ALA A 368 6.00 -1.31 26.24
C ALA A 368 6.20 -2.75 25.73
N PRO A 369 6.38 -2.96 24.41
CA PRO A 369 6.65 -4.29 23.87
C PRO A 369 7.94 -4.87 24.46
N PRO A 370 8.05 -6.19 24.70
CA PRO A 370 9.26 -6.78 25.27
C PRO A 370 10.53 -6.46 24.46
N ARG A 371 10.40 -6.37 23.13
CA ARG A 371 11.48 -6.01 22.20
C ARG A 371 12.11 -4.63 22.46
N THR A 372 11.39 -3.67 23.04
CA THR A 372 11.97 -2.35 23.33
C THR A 372 13.06 -2.43 24.39
N LYS A 373 12.98 -3.41 25.30
CA LYS A 373 14.02 -3.65 26.31
C LYS A 373 15.31 -4.19 25.69
N SER A 374 15.19 -5.09 24.69
CA SER A 374 16.36 -5.59 23.96
C SER A 374 17.04 -4.51 23.12
N GLU A 375 16.33 -3.43 22.80
CA GLU A 375 16.83 -2.28 22.05
C GLU A 375 17.26 -1.12 22.97
N GLY A 376 17.31 -1.32 24.29
CA GLY A 376 17.79 -0.32 25.25
C GLY A 376 16.82 0.85 25.52
N ILE A 377 15.60 0.81 24.97
CA ILE A 377 14.58 1.84 25.21
C ILE A 377 14.00 1.63 26.62
N SER A 378 14.13 2.65 27.47
CA SER A 378 13.60 2.59 28.83
C SER A 378 12.07 2.51 28.83
N GLY A 379 11.50 1.69 29.73
CA GLY A 379 10.05 1.63 29.91
C GLY A 379 9.43 2.98 30.32
N ALA A 380 10.23 3.88 30.89
CA ALA A 380 9.83 5.24 31.26
C ALA A 380 9.59 6.15 30.04
N ALA A 381 10.39 6.02 28.99
CA ALA A 381 10.19 6.78 27.75
C ALA A 381 8.86 6.41 27.09
N PHE A 382 8.56 5.10 27.00
CA PHE A 382 7.29 4.62 26.46
C PHE A 382 6.08 5.06 27.28
N GLU A 383 6.19 5.09 28.62
CA GLU A 383 5.11 5.58 29.47
C GLU A 383 4.90 7.10 29.31
N GLY A 384 5.98 7.87 29.18
CA GLY A 384 5.91 9.30 28.86
C GLY A 384 5.14 9.57 27.58
N ASP A 385 5.43 8.80 26.52
CA ASP A 385 4.70 8.87 25.25
C ASP A 385 3.22 8.50 25.43
N ASN A 386 2.89 7.41 26.14
CA ASN A 386 1.49 7.05 26.39
C ASN A 386 0.68 8.15 27.08
N GLN A 387 1.29 8.88 28.02
CA GLN A 387 0.63 10.01 28.68
C GLN A 387 0.43 11.19 27.72
N LEU A 388 1.34 11.41 26.77
CA LEU A 388 1.14 12.37 25.69
C LEU A 388 -0.02 11.94 24.78
N TRP A 389 -0.11 10.67 24.41
CA TRP A 389 -1.19 10.14 23.57
C TRP A 389 -2.57 10.18 24.25
N LYS A 390 -2.67 9.82 25.52
CA LYS A 390 -3.94 9.86 26.29
C LYS A 390 -4.57 11.25 26.36
N ARG A 391 -3.75 12.31 26.32
CA ARG A 391 -4.24 13.71 26.32
C ARG A 391 -4.83 14.13 24.98
N ARG A 392 -4.55 13.42 23.87
CA ARG A 392 -4.98 13.77 22.51
C ARG A 392 -6.05 12.81 22.01
N ASN A 393 -7.31 13.09 22.37
CA ASN A 393 -8.40 12.12 22.19
C ASN A 393 -9.14 12.16 20.83
N ASN A 394 -8.82 13.08 19.89
CA ASN A 394 -9.67 13.29 18.69
C ASN A 394 -8.96 13.75 17.39
N LEU A 395 -7.63 13.79 17.31
CA LEU A 395 -6.94 14.44 16.18
C LEU A 395 -6.57 13.43 15.08
N SER A 396 -6.61 13.86 13.82
CA SER A 396 -5.93 13.14 12.72
C SER A 396 -4.44 13.38 12.88
N ILE A 397 -3.63 12.31 12.94
CA ILE A 397 -2.19 12.42 13.25
C ILE A 397 -1.38 11.93 12.06
N VAL A 398 -0.46 12.78 11.60
CA VAL A 398 0.62 12.37 10.72
C VAL A 398 1.86 12.20 11.59
N TYR A 399 2.40 10.99 11.64
CA TYR A 399 3.67 10.71 12.29
C TYR A 399 4.72 10.46 11.21
N ASP A 400 5.83 11.15 11.34
CA ASP A 400 6.99 11.04 10.49
C ASP A 400 8.26 10.79 11.33
N ARG A 401 9.13 9.90 10.83
CA ARG A 401 10.46 9.63 11.38
C ARG A 401 11.47 9.52 10.23
N GLY A 402 12.30 10.55 10.08
CA GLY A 402 13.39 10.59 9.10
C GLY A 402 12.97 10.70 7.63
N LEU A 403 11.67 10.73 7.29
CA LEU A 403 11.23 10.84 5.88
C LEU A 403 11.70 12.15 5.28
N ILE A 404 11.61 13.26 6.01
CA ILE A 404 11.98 14.55 5.45
C ILE A 404 13.48 14.58 5.14
N GLY A 405 14.32 14.24 6.12
CA GLY A 405 15.78 14.19 5.93
C GLY A 405 16.22 13.20 4.84
N THR A 406 15.64 12.01 4.76
CA THR A 406 16.00 10.99 3.76
C THR A 406 15.66 11.41 2.32
N TYR A 407 14.60 12.20 2.12
CA TYR A 407 14.06 12.50 0.78
C TYR A 407 14.36 13.90 0.26
N MET A 408 15.15 14.71 0.97
CA MET A 408 15.44 16.10 0.54
C MET A 408 15.97 16.23 -0.89
N ASN A 409 16.69 15.21 -1.39
CA ASN A 409 17.24 15.19 -2.74
C ASN A 409 16.19 14.90 -3.83
N TRP A 410 15.03 14.35 -3.45
CA TRP A 410 13.94 13.99 -4.37
C TRP A 410 12.73 14.91 -4.22
N CYS A 411 12.39 15.32 -2.99
CA CYS A 411 11.28 16.19 -2.66
C CYS A 411 11.75 17.27 -1.69
N SER A 412 11.37 18.54 -1.93
CA SER A 412 11.65 19.59 -0.95
C SER A 412 10.82 19.41 0.33
N ILE A 413 11.29 19.93 1.47
CA ILE A 413 10.53 19.92 2.73
C ILE A 413 9.15 20.55 2.53
N LEU A 414 9.08 21.63 1.74
CA LEU A 414 7.85 22.33 1.46
C LEU A 414 6.85 21.45 0.69
N ASP A 415 7.29 20.69 -0.31
CA ASP A 415 6.42 19.76 -1.04
C ASP A 415 5.74 18.77 -0.10
N ILE A 416 6.53 18.19 0.82
CA ILE A 416 6.05 17.23 1.80
C ILE A 416 5.03 17.89 2.73
N LEU A 417 5.31 19.08 3.24
CA LEU A 417 4.41 19.80 4.15
C LEU A 417 3.10 20.24 3.46
N LEU A 418 3.15 20.62 2.17
CA LEU A 418 1.94 20.94 1.39
C LEU A 418 1.05 19.70 1.19
N GLU A 419 1.64 18.53 0.94
CA GLU A 419 0.89 17.27 0.90
C GLU A 419 0.33 16.90 2.28
N MET A 420 1.10 17.08 3.35
CA MET A 420 0.60 16.91 4.72
C MET A 420 -0.60 17.84 4.98
N HIS A 421 -0.55 19.09 4.56
CA HIS A 421 -1.65 20.05 4.70
C HIS A 421 -2.92 19.61 3.95
N ARG A 422 -2.77 19.01 2.75
CA ARG A 422 -3.89 18.47 1.99
C ARG A 422 -4.54 17.27 2.69
N ILE A 423 -3.75 16.43 3.36
CA ILE A 423 -4.20 15.22 4.06
C ILE A 423 -4.81 15.57 5.42
N LEU A 424 -4.14 16.43 6.19
CA LEU A 424 -4.54 16.84 7.52
C LEU A 424 -5.85 17.63 7.44
N ARG A 425 -6.83 17.17 8.21
CA ARG A 425 -8.08 17.90 8.39
C ARG A 425 -7.92 18.89 9.55
N PRO A 426 -8.80 19.91 9.68
CA PRO A 426 -8.75 20.85 10.78
C PRO A 426 -8.71 20.12 12.13
N GLU A 427 -7.96 20.68 13.09
CA GLU A 427 -7.64 19.97 14.34
C GLU A 427 -6.88 18.66 14.04
N GLY A 428 -5.83 18.77 13.23
CA GLY A 428 -4.85 17.71 13.03
C GLY A 428 -3.63 17.94 13.90
N ALA A 429 -2.80 16.91 14.04
CA ALA A 429 -1.47 17.04 14.60
C ALA A 429 -0.43 16.39 13.70
N VAL A 430 0.76 16.97 13.67
CA VAL A 430 1.94 16.37 13.02
C VAL A 430 2.99 16.12 14.08
N ILE A 431 3.64 14.99 13.99
CA ILE A 431 4.79 14.64 14.83
C ILE A 431 5.91 14.27 13.88
N ILE A 432 6.99 15.05 13.90
CA ILE A 432 8.15 14.84 13.03
C ILE A 432 9.34 14.56 13.93
N ARG A 433 10.03 13.45 13.69
CA ARG A 433 11.26 13.07 14.38
C ARG A 433 12.38 13.00 13.37
N ASP A 434 13.36 13.89 13.49
CA ASP A 434 14.45 14.03 12.52
C ASP A 434 15.66 14.73 13.16
N HIS A 435 16.74 14.91 12.40
CA HIS A 435 17.91 15.69 12.81
C HIS A 435 17.51 17.16 13.11
N VAL A 436 18.21 17.78 14.06
CA VAL A 436 17.84 19.10 14.62
C VAL A 436 17.72 20.21 13.58
N ASP A 437 18.55 20.18 12.55
CA ASP A 437 18.56 21.16 11.48
C ASP A 437 17.31 21.06 10.58
N ILE A 438 16.92 19.85 10.18
CA ILE A 438 15.67 19.55 9.50
C ILE A 438 14.49 20.05 10.33
N ILE A 439 14.49 19.73 11.63
CA ILE A 439 13.42 20.11 12.56
C ILE A 439 13.26 21.63 12.65
N VAL A 440 14.37 22.38 12.67
CA VAL A 440 14.35 23.85 12.69
C VAL A 440 13.80 24.41 11.37
N GLU A 441 14.22 23.87 10.22
CA GLU A 441 13.72 24.30 8.91
C GLU A 441 12.23 24.01 8.74
N VAL A 442 11.80 22.79 9.06
CA VAL A 442 10.40 22.37 9.04
C VAL A 442 9.54 23.30 9.90
N LYS A 443 9.99 23.64 11.11
CA LYS A 443 9.27 24.58 12.00
C LYS A 443 9.12 25.96 11.35
N GLY A 444 10.18 26.47 10.70
CA GLY A 444 10.13 27.76 10.00
C GLY A 444 9.11 27.77 8.85
N ILE A 445 8.98 26.68 8.10
CA ILE A 445 7.97 26.54 7.04
C ILE A 445 6.57 26.37 7.65
N ALA A 446 6.42 25.52 8.67
CA ALA A 446 5.15 25.28 9.35
C ALA A 446 4.54 26.57 9.93
N GLU A 447 5.37 27.46 10.50
CA GLU A 447 4.92 28.78 10.99
C GLU A 447 4.36 29.66 9.85
N LYS A 448 4.97 29.64 8.66
CA LYS A 448 4.44 30.32 7.45
C LYS A 448 3.11 29.72 6.98
N MET A 449 2.84 28.45 7.30
CA MET A 449 1.57 27.76 7.05
C MET A 449 0.53 28.00 8.16
N LYS A 450 0.85 28.83 9.17
CA LYS A 450 0.03 29.10 10.37
C LYS A 450 -0.16 27.87 11.27
N TRP A 451 0.78 26.93 11.23
CA TRP A 451 0.82 25.80 12.14
C TRP A 451 1.65 26.14 13.39
N ASN A 452 1.22 25.63 14.55
CA ASN A 452 1.91 25.91 15.81
C ASN A 452 2.80 24.73 16.20
N GLY A 453 4.12 24.93 16.15
CA GLY A 453 5.13 23.89 16.38
C GLY A 453 5.90 24.06 17.69
N ARG A 454 6.14 22.96 18.42
CA ARG A 454 7.01 22.89 19.61
C ARG A 454 8.07 21.82 19.44
N ILE A 455 9.33 22.18 19.66
CA ILE A 455 10.47 21.24 19.61
C ILE A 455 10.68 20.64 21.00
N LEU A 456 10.85 19.32 21.04
CA LEU A 456 11.16 18.53 22.22
C LEU A 456 12.46 17.76 22.02
N HIS A 457 13.11 17.39 23.13
CA HIS A 457 14.25 16.46 23.11
C HIS A 457 13.76 15.02 22.87
N SER A 458 14.58 14.22 22.17
CA SER A 458 14.33 12.78 22.07
C SER A 458 14.71 12.06 23.37
N GLU A 459 14.36 10.78 23.45
CA GLU A 459 14.72 9.89 24.54
C GLU A 459 16.24 9.72 24.72
N ASN A 460 17.04 10.09 23.71
CA ASN A 460 18.50 10.04 23.74
C ASN A 460 19.11 11.27 24.45
N GLY A 461 18.29 12.22 24.90
CA GLY A 461 18.69 13.35 25.73
C GLY A 461 18.82 14.68 24.97
N ALA A 462 19.10 15.74 25.72
CA ALA A 462 19.10 17.11 25.20
C ALA A 462 20.21 17.38 24.17
N PHE A 463 21.35 16.70 24.29
CA PHE A 463 22.52 16.88 23.43
C PHE A 463 22.54 15.97 22.19
N HIS A 464 21.62 15.02 22.09
CA HIS A 464 21.52 14.17 20.91
C HIS A 464 20.98 14.98 19.70
N PRO A 465 21.51 14.81 18.48
CA PRO A 465 21.12 15.63 17.33
C PRO A 465 19.67 15.41 16.88
N GLU A 466 19.12 14.21 17.09
CA GLU A 466 17.71 13.92 16.79
C GLU A 466 16.75 14.68 17.74
N LYS A 467 15.73 15.32 17.19
CA LYS A 467 14.69 16.07 17.92
C LYS A 467 13.28 15.66 17.48
N ILE A 468 12.29 16.03 18.28
CA ILE A 468 10.87 15.78 17.99
C ILE A 468 10.16 17.13 17.84
N LEU A 469 9.54 17.38 16.70
CA LEU A 469 8.66 18.53 16.46
C LEU A 469 7.20 18.09 16.56
N LEU A 470 6.48 18.69 17.51
CA LEU A 470 5.04 18.53 17.64
C LEU A 470 4.35 19.75 17.04
N ILE A 471 3.45 19.51 16.08
CA ILE A 471 2.72 20.56 15.38
C ILE A 471 1.22 20.35 15.61
N ASP A 472 0.53 21.40 16.03
CA ASP A 472 -0.93 21.45 16.06
C ASP A 472 -1.43 22.32 14.90
N THR A 473 -2.30 21.78 14.04
CA THR A 473 -2.82 22.47 12.84
C THR A 473 -4.14 23.20 13.10
N CYS A 474 -4.33 23.71 14.33
CA CYS A 474 -5.59 24.22 14.88
C CYS A 474 -6.18 25.50 14.22
N CYS A 475 -5.74 25.89 13.02
CA CYS A 475 -6.23 27.07 12.31
C CYS A 475 -6.99 26.68 11.04
#